data_AF-A0A453S5W3-F1
#
_entry.id   AF-A0A453S5W3-F1
#
_cell.length_a   1.000
_cell.length_b   1.000
_cell.length_c   1.000
_cell.angle_alpha   90.00
_cell.angle_beta   90.00
_cell.angle_gamma   90.00
#
_symmetry.space_group_name_H-M   'P 1'
#
loop_
_entity.id
_entity.type
_entity.pdbx_description
1 polymer ?
#
loop_
_entity_poly.entity_id
_entity_poly.type
_entity_poly.pdbx_seq_one_letter_code
_entity_poly.pdbx_strand_id
1 'polypeptide(L)'
;NLSVLEAYQDLKDKLNYHFFMEIIILGSWAIWISRNNKIFENITPSFRGWKFIFIEELELLKYRMKKKYEVQFSAWLDSLL
;
A
#
# COMPACT_ATOMS: atom_id res chain seq x y z
N ASN A 1 -4.48 -21.44 -9.85
CA ASN A 1 -4.38 -20.92 -8.48
C ASN A 1 -2.90 -20.78 -8.14
N LEU A 2 -2.36 -19.57 -8.25
CA LEU A 2 -1.06 -19.27 -7.62
C LEU A 2 -1.26 -19.41 -6.11
N SER A 3 -0.37 -20.14 -5.46
CA SER A 3 -0.30 -20.16 -4.01
C SER A 3 0.03 -18.76 -3.48
N VAL A 4 -0.40 -18.46 -2.26
CA VAL A 4 -0.12 -17.17 -1.61
C VAL A 4 1.38 -16.88 -1.56
N LEU A 5 2.22 -17.92 -1.43
CA LEU A 5 3.67 -17.80 -1.40
C LEU A 5 4.25 -17.39 -2.77
N GLU A 6 3.71 -17.93 -3.87
CA GLU A 6 4.14 -17.52 -5.21
C GLU A 6 3.73 -16.09 -5.52
N ALA A 7 2.52 -15.68 -5.14
CA ALA A 7 2.06 -14.29 -5.30
C ALA A 7 2.90 -13.31 -4.46
N TYR A 8 3.26 -13.72 -3.24
CA TYR A 8 4.16 -12.97 -2.38
C TYR A 8 5.54 -12.78 -3.02
N GLN A 9 6.14 -13.88 -3.53
CA GLN A 9 7.46 -13.85 -4.15
C GLN A 9 7.46 -12.97 -5.40
N ASP A 10 6.44 -13.11 -6.26
CA ASP A 10 6.27 -12.27 -7.46
C ASP A 10 6.13 -10.78 -7.12
N LEU A 11 5.33 -10.42 -6.11
CA LEU A 11 5.19 -9.03 -5.66
C LEU A 11 6.50 -8.47 -5.10
N LYS A 12 7.21 -9.27 -4.29
CA LYS A 12 8.51 -8.87 -3.74
C LYS A 12 9.51 -8.56 -4.85
N ASP A 13 9.58 -9.44 -5.86
CA ASP A 13 10.52 -9.30 -6.97
C ASP A 13 10.16 -8.12 -7.89
N LYS A 14 8.87 -7.87 -8.12
CA LYS A 14 8.40 -6.71 -8.91
C LYS A 14 8.59 -5.38 -8.20
N LEU A 15 8.34 -5.33 -6.90
CA LEU A 15 8.49 -4.09 -6.12
C LEU A 15 9.97 -3.73 -5.96
N ASN A 16 10.82 -4.71 -5.63
CA ASN A 16 12.27 -4.53 -5.52
C ASN A 16 12.72 -3.34 -4.64
N TYR A 17 11.97 -3.05 -3.57
CA TYR A 17 12.31 -2.05 -2.56
C TYR A 17 12.56 -2.72 -1.20
N HIS A 18 13.40 -2.13 -0.36
CA HIS A 18 13.61 -2.62 1.01
C HIS A 18 12.35 -2.55 1.89
N PHE A 19 11.37 -1.73 1.49
CA PHE A 19 10.08 -1.52 2.14
C PHE A 19 8.91 -2.17 1.39
N PHE A 20 9.17 -3.20 0.57
CA PHE A 20 8.14 -3.88 -0.22
C PHE A 20 7.01 -4.46 0.65
N MET A 21 7.33 -4.89 1.88
CA MET A 21 6.33 -5.44 2.80
C MET A 21 5.32 -4.38 3.21
N GLU A 22 5.79 -3.18 3.51
CA GLU A 22 4.96 -2.05 3.90
C GLU A 22 3.99 -1.66 2.77
N ILE A 23 4.44 -1.71 1.52
CA ILE A 23 3.59 -1.53 0.32
C ILE A 23 2.47 -2.56 0.29
N ILE A 24 2.80 -3.85 0.43
CA ILE A 24 1.81 -4.95 0.36
C ILE A 24 0.82 -4.87 1.52
N ILE A 25 1.31 -4.60 2.74
CA ILE A 25 0.48 -4.48 3.95
C ILE A 25 -0.47 -3.29 3.81
N LEU A 26 0.02 -2.11 3.45
CA LEU A 26 -0.82 -0.91 3.34
C LEU A 26 -1.77 -0.99 2.14
N GLY A 27 -1.39 -1.64 1.05
CA GLY A 27 -2.29 -1.92 -0.07
C GLY A 27 -3.46 -2.82 0.36
N SER A 28 -3.15 -3.86 1.15
CA SER A 28 -4.16 -4.77 1.73
C SER A 28 -5.05 -4.06 2.76
N TRP A 29 -4.45 -3.18 3.57
CA TRP A 29 -5.15 -2.34 4.54
C TRP A 29 -6.14 -1.39 3.86
N ALA A 30 -5.74 -0.73 2.78
CA ALA A 30 -6.63 0.13 1.99
C ALA A 30 -7.79 -0.66 1.35
N ILE A 31 -7.58 -1.93 0.97
CA ILE A 31 -8.69 -2.83 0.52
C ILE A 31 -9.66 -3.07 1.67
N TRP A 32 -9.14 -3.36 2.86
CA TRP A 32 -9.95 -3.59 4.06
C TRP A 32 -10.78 -2.35 4.42
N ILE A 33 -10.18 -1.15 4.44
CA ILE A 33 -10.90 0.11 4.65
C ILE A 33 -11.96 0.31 3.57
N SER A 34 -11.61 0.13 2.29
CA SER A 34 -12.57 0.31 1.18
C SER A 34 -13.81 -0.59 1.33
N ARG A 35 -13.63 -1.84 1.80
CA ARG A 35 -14.75 -2.76 2.07
C ARG A 35 -15.57 -2.34 3.28
N ASN A 36 -14.93 -1.83 4.33
CA ASN A 36 -15.63 -1.33 5.51
C ASN A 36 -16.42 -0.05 5.21
N ASN A 37 -15.87 0.86 4.42
CA ASN A 37 -16.58 2.08 4.00
C ASN A 37 -17.86 1.76 3.23
N LYS A 38 -17.89 0.65 2.49
CA LYS A 38 -19.15 0.16 1.87
C LYS A 38 -20.21 -0.21 2.91
N ILE A 39 -19.80 -0.86 4.00
CA ILE A 39 -20.72 -1.38 5.04
C ILE A 39 -21.17 -0.27 5.98
N PHE A 40 -20.24 0.58 6.42
CA PHE A 40 -20.49 1.57 7.48
C PHE A 40 -20.83 2.96 6.95
N GLU A 41 -20.27 3.34 5.80
CA GLU A 41 -20.42 4.70 5.24
C GLU A 41 -21.20 4.72 3.92
N ASN A 42 -21.68 3.55 3.46
CA ASN A 42 -22.35 3.37 2.16
C ASN A 42 -21.55 3.91 0.95
N ILE A 43 -20.21 3.96 1.06
CA ILE A 43 -19.33 4.40 -0.02
C ILE A 43 -19.05 3.21 -0.95
N THR A 44 -19.37 3.36 -2.24
CA THR A 44 -19.07 2.33 -3.25
C THR A 44 -17.56 2.18 -3.42
N PRO A 45 -16.98 0.97 -3.24
CA PRO A 45 -15.56 0.75 -3.46
C PRO A 45 -15.18 1.07 -4.91
N SER A 46 -14.11 1.83 -5.08
CA SER A 46 -13.54 2.14 -6.40
C SER A 46 -12.02 2.12 -6.32
N PHE A 47 -11.36 1.87 -7.45
CA PHE A 47 -9.90 1.91 -7.50
C PHE A 47 -9.36 3.29 -7.10
N ARG A 48 -10.04 4.38 -7.49
CA ARG A 48 -9.67 5.74 -7.09
C ARG A 48 -9.76 5.95 -5.58
N GLY A 49 -10.85 5.51 -4.94
CA GLY A 49 -11.01 5.60 -3.49
C GLY A 49 -9.98 4.76 -2.74
N TRP A 50 -9.72 3.54 -3.21
CA TRP A 50 -8.64 2.70 -2.68
C TRP A 50 -7.27 3.37 -2.81
N LYS A 51 -6.94 3.93 -3.99
CA LYS A 51 -5.66 4.61 -4.24
C LYS A 51 -5.51 5.82 -3.30
N PHE A 52 -6.57 6.58 -3.07
CA PHE A 52 -6.57 7.70 -2.14
C PHE A 52 -6.20 7.25 -0.72
N ILE A 53 -6.91 6.27 -0.16
CA ILE A 53 -6.62 5.71 1.18
C ILE A 53 -5.18 5.17 1.24
N PHE A 54 -4.76 4.46 0.21
CA PHE A 54 -3.42 3.88 0.15
C PHE A 54 -2.31 4.94 0.20
N ILE A 55 -2.47 6.04 -0.54
CA ILE A 55 -1.52 7.16 -0.52
C ILE A 55 -1.50 7.85 0.85
N GLU A 56 -2.65 8.11 1.46
CA GLU A 56 -2.71 8.72 2.81
C GLU A 56 -1.96 7.86 3.85
N GLU A 57 -2.12 6.54 3.81
CA GLU A 57 -1.43 5.62 4.71
C GLU A 57 0.09 5.59 4.45
N LEU A 58 0.52 5.69 3.19
CA LEU A 58 1.94 5.78 2.83
C LEU A 58 2.57 7.10 3.27
N GLU A 59 1.86 8.22 3.17
CA GLU A 59 2.33 9.52 3.67
C GLU A 59 2.58 9.46 5.18
N LEU A 60 1.72 8.77 5.94
CA LEU A 60 1.90 8.55 7.38
C LEU A 60 3.07 7.60 7.70
N LEU A 61 3.30 6.58 6.87
CA LEU A 61 4.40 5.62 7.05
C LEU A 61 5.78 6.31 7.03
N LYS A 62 5.94 7.37 6.22
CA LYS A 62 7.19 8.16 6.14
C LYS A 62 7.72 8.56 7.52
N TYR A 63 6.83 8.88 8.47
CA TYR A 63 7.22 9.32 9.82
C TYR A 63 7.58 8.18 10.78
N ARG A 64 7.23 6.93 10.45
CA ARG A 64 7.44 5.76 11.31
C ARG A 64 8.48 4.79 10.77
N MET A 65 8.83 4.90 9.50
CA MET A 65 9.80 4.04 8.87
C MET A 65 11.24 4.32 9.34
N LYS A 66 12.15 3.38 9.09
CA LYS A 66 13.57 3.57 9.42
C LYS A 66 14.15 4.70 8.56
N LYS A 67 14.77 5.70 9.19
CA LYS A 67 15.37 6.88 8.51
C LYS A 67 16.22 6.54 7.29
N LYS A 68 16.98 5.44 7.35
CA LYS A 68 17.83 4.98 6.22
C LYS A 68 17.06 4.67 4.92
N TYR A 69 15.75 4.44 5.01
CA TYR A 69 14.89 4.18 3.86
C TYR A 69 14.02 5.38 3.48
N GLU A 70 13.93 6.41 4.33
CA GLU A 70 13.01 7.55 4.18
C GLU A 70 13.21 8.30 2.86
N VAL A 71 14.47 8.52 2.45
CA VAL A 71 14.80 9.22 1.21
C VAL A 71 14.31 8.43 -0.01
N GLN A 72 14.64 7.12 -0.07
CA GLN A 72 14.21 6.26 -1.18
C GLN A 72 12.69 6.11 -1.22
N PHE A 73 12.06 5.98 -0.05
CA PHE A 73 10.61 5.86 0.06
C PHE A 73 9.90 7.14 -0.36
N SER A 74 10.38 8.31 0.07
CA SER A 74 9.78 9.59 -0.33
C SER A 74 9.86 9.77 -1.85
N ALA A 75 11.02 9.51 -2.45
CA ALA A 75 11.17 9.59 -3.91
C ALA A 75 10.24 8.60 -4.66
N TRP A 76 10.06 7.39 -4.12
CA TRP A 76 9.11 6.44 -4.68
C TRP A 76 7.65 6.89 -4.51
N LEU A 77 7.27 7.39 -3.33
CA LEU A 77 5.92 7.89 -3.07
C LEU A 77 5.57 9.07 -3.98
N ASP A 78 6.49 10.01 -4.15
CA ASP A 78 6.33 11.17 -5.04
C ASP A 78 6.10 10.73 -6.50
N SER A 79 6.62 9.58 -6.92
CA SER A 79 6.41 9.04 -8.28
C SER A 79 5.01 8.42 -8.50
N LEU A 80 4.23 8.22 -7.43
CA LEU A 80 2.88 7.65 -7.49
C LEU A 80 1.76 8.71 -7.55
N LEU A 81 2.09 9.94 -7.13
CA LEU A 81 1.22 11.11 -7.10
C LEU A 81 1.06 11.71 -8.49
#